data_AF-A0A433TH52-F1
#
_entry.id   AF-A0A433TH52-F1
#
_cell.length_a   1.000
_cell.length_b   1.000
_cell.length_c   1.000
_cell.angle_alpha   90.00
_cell.angle_beta   90.00
_cell.angle_gamma   90.00
#
_symmetry.space_group_name_H-M   'P 1'
#
loop_
_entity.id
_entity.type
_entity.pdbx_description
1 polymer ?
#
loop_
_entity_poly.entity_id
_entity_poly.type
_entity_poly.pdbx_seq_one_letter_code
_entity_poly.pdbx_strand_id
1 'polypeptide(L)'
;MSKETNLRYEQPHKPSRLYHEYMKKLQANDVNIVSIAEQEGLDKKELHDRWFEESNRKVQAKAYQTQKKHLAEELKLLGKASMMVRKKALTLMIEAEQKMYDEELREMGKTFHKQRV
;
A
#
# COMPACT_ATOMS: atom_id res chain seq x y z
N MET A 1 51.77 -60.55 52.53
CA MET A 1 51.69 -59.31 53.34
C MET A 1 51.01 -58.25 52.48
N SER A 2 49.70 -58.11 52.66
CA SER A 2 48.83 -57.17 51.95
C SER A 2 49.31 -55.72 52.18
N LYS A 3 49.60 -54.97 51.12
CA LYS A 3 49.80 -53.52 51.20
C LYS A 3 48.43 -52.87 51.04
N GLU A 4 47.75 -52.67 52.15
CA GLU A 4 46.54 -51.85 52.23
C GLU A 4 46.90 -50.42 51.81
N THR A 5 46.53 -50.05 50.59
CA THR A 5 46.49 -48.65 50.18
C THR A 5 45.29 -48.02 50.85
N ASN A 6 45.55 -47.19 51.87
CA ASN A 6 44.57 -46.29 52.46
C ASN A 6 43.88 -45.49 51.34
N LEU A 7 42.68 -45.91 50.95
CA LEU A 7 41.74 -45.16 50.11
C LEU A 7 41.16 -44.01 50.95
N ARG A 8 42.01 -43.03 51.30
CA ARG A 8 41.52 -41.71 51.67
C ARG A 8 41.10 -41.04 50.37
N TYR A 9 39.81 -40.85 50.19
CA TYR A 9 39.27 -40.01 49.13
C TYR A 9 39.83 -38.60 49.32
N GLU A 10 40.85 -38.24 48.55
CA GLU A 10 41.29 -36.84 48.44
C GLU A 10 40.12 -36.07 47.82
N GLN A 11 39.53 -35.15 48.61
CA GLN A 11 38.44 -34.32 48.13
C GLN A 11 38.84 -33.65 46.80
N PRO A 12 37.89 -33.46 45.86
CA PRO A 12 38.21 -32.82 44.60
C PRO A 12 38.91 -31.47 44.84
N HIS A 13 40.07 -31.30 44.21
CA HIS A 13 40.86 -30.07 44.34
C HIS A 13 39.99 -28.85 44.05
N LYS A 14 39.96 -27.90 44.98
CA LYS A 14 39.26 -26.63 44.76
C LYS A 14 39.94 -25.91 43.59
N PRO A 15 39.20 -25.51 42.54
CA PRO A 15 39.81 -24.85 41.40
C PRO A 15 40.50 -23.55 41.85
N SER A 16 41.61 -23.21 41.20
CA SER A 16 42.34 -21.99 41.56
C SER A 16 41.46 -20.75 41.39
N ARG A 17 41.75 -19.70 42.16
CA ARG A 17 41.03 -18.42 42.05
C ARG A 17 41.11 -17.84 40.63
N LEU A 18 42.27 -17.97 39.99
CA LEU A 18 42.50 -17.55 38.61
C LEU A 18 41.61 -18.31 37.62
N TYR A 19 41.43 -19.62 37.82
CA TYR A 19 40.53 -20.42 36.98
C TYR A 19 39.07 -19.98 37.13
N HIS A 20 38.61 -19.69 38.35
CA HIS A 20 37.26 -19.16 38.57
C HIS A 20 37.06 -17.78 37.92
N GLU A 21 38.03 -16.88 38.02
CA GLU A 21 37.98 -15.56 37.40
C GLU A 21 38.00 -15.66 35.86
N TYR A 22 38.79 -16.59 35.31
CA TYR A 22 38.79 -16.88 33.87
C TYR A 22 37.44 -17.41 33.39
N MET A 23 36.86 -18.40 34.08
CA MET A 23 35.56 -18.96 33.71
C MET A 23 34.43 -17.93 33.78
N LYS A 24 34.46 -17.03 34.78
CA LYS A 24 33.52 -15.90 34.86
C LYS A 24 33.66 -14.94 33.68
N LYS A 25 34.89 -14.63 33.26
CA LYS A 25 35.14 -13.77 32.09
C LYS A 25 34.70 -14.44 30.79
N LEU A 26 34.91 -15.75 30.66
CA LEU A 26 34.46 -16.52 29.50
C LEU A 26 32.94 -16.48 29.39
N GLN A 27 32.22 -16.79 30.48
CA GLN A 27 30.76 -16.73 30.52
C GLN A 27 30.21 -15.34 30.22
N ALA A 28 30.83 -14.28 30.76
CA ALA A 28 30.44 -12.91 30.46
C ALA A 28 30.65 -12.54 28.98
N ASN A 29 31.72 -13.05 28.36
CA ASN A 29 31.99 -12.83 26.94
C ASN A 29 30.98 -13.57 26.06
N ASP A 30 30.66 -14.83 26.38
CA ASP A 30 29.65 -15.61 25.65
C ASP A 30 28.29 -14.93 25.67
N VAL A 31 27.88 -14.39 26.82
CA VAL A 31 26.62 -13.62 26.95
C VAL A 31 26.65 -12.35 26.08
N ASN A 32 27.77 -11.62 26.07
CA ASN A 32 27.90 -10.43 25.23
C ASN A 32 27.85 -10.76 23.74
N ILE A 33 28.51 -11.83 23.30
CA ILE A 33 28.50 -12.27 21.90
C ILE A 33 27.08 -12.65 21.46
N VAL A 34 26.35 -13.40 22.30
CA VAL A 34 24.95 -13.77 22.02
C VAL A 34 24.07 -12.53 21.94
N SER A 35 24.21 -11.60 22.89
CA SER A 35 23.44 -10.35 22.89
C SER A 35 23.70 -9.48 21.65
N ILE A 36 24.95 -9.38 21.20
CA ILE A 36 25.31 -8.64 19.98
C ILE A 36 24.69 -9.32 18.75
N ALA A 37 24.78 -10.64 18.65
CA ALA A 37 24.21 -11.39 17.53
C ALA A 37 22.66 -11.29 17.48
N GLU A 38 22.00 -11.32 18.64
CA GLU A 38 20.56 -11.10 18.75
C GLU A 38 20.17 -9.69 18.29
N GLN A 39 20.93 -8.68 18.70
CA GLN A 39 20.68 -7.29 18.32
C GLN A 39 20.91 -7.04 16.83
N GLU A 40 21.98 -7.58 16.24
CA GLU A 40 22.19 -7.55 14.78
C GLU A 40 21.06 -8.27 14.02
N GLY A 41 20.52 -9.34 14.60
CA GLY A 41 19.36 -10.05 14.05
C GLY A 41 18.08 -9.20 14.06
N LEU A 42 17.86 -8.43 15.13
CA LEU A 42 16.74 -7.50 15.25
C LEU A 42 16.90 -6.31 14.28
N ASP A 43 18.07 -5.70 14.21
CA ASP A 43 18.36 -4.57 13.31
C ASP A 43 18.13 -4.94 11.84
N LYS A 44 18.54 -6.15 11.43
CA LYS A 44 18.29 -6.67 10.08
C LYS A 44 16.80 -6.85 9.79
N LYS A 45 16.02 -7.32 10.76
CA LYS A 45 14.55 -7.46 10.63
C LYS A 45 13.88 -6.10 10.50
N GLU A 46 14.22 -5.15 11.38
CA GLU A 46 13.65 -3.80 11.30
C GLU A 46 13.96 -3.11 9.96
N LEU A 47 15.18 -3.27 9.44
CA LEU A 47 15.55 -2.71 8.15
C LEU A 47 14.73 -3.34 7.00
N HIS A 48 14.53 -4.66 7.03
CA HIS A 48 13.72 -5.36 6.05
C HIS A 48 12.24 -4.90 6.10
N ASP A 49 11.68 -4.78 7.30
CA ASP A 49 10.29 -4.35 7.48
C ASP A 49 10.09 -2.90 6.99
N ARG A 50 10.99 -1.98 7.34
CA ARG A 50 10.98 -0.60 6.83
C ARG A 50 11.07 -0.55 5.31
N TRP A 51 11.97 -1.35 4.71
CA TRP A 51 12.10 -1.43 3.26
C TRP A 51 10.83 -1.96 2.59
N PHE A 52 10.22 -3.00 3.17
CA PHE A 52 8.98 -3.58 2.67
C PHE A 52 7.82 -2.57 2.73
N GLU A 53 7.69 -1.84 3.84
CA GLU A 53 6.70 -0.78 4.00
C GLU A 53 6.87 0.32 2.96
N GLU A 54 8.10 0.82 2.75
CA GLU A 54 8.38 1.85 1.75
C GLU A 54 8.10 1.37 0.31
N SER A 55 8.47 0.14 0.00
CA SER A 55 8.18 -0.48 -1.29
C SER A 55 6.69 -0.58 -1.53
N ASN A 56 5.93 -1.05 -0.54
CA ASN A 56 4.47 -1.12 -0.60
C ASN A 56 3.83 0.26 -0.77
N ARG A 57 4.33 1.29 -0.07
CA ARG A 57 3.84 2.67 -0.23
C ARG A 57 3.98 3.16 -1.68
N LYS A 58 5.10 2.86 -2.35
CA LYS A 58 5.28 3.22 -3.77
C LYS A 58 4.31 2.48 -4.69
N VAL A 59 4.08 1.19 -4.46
CA VAL A 59 3.13 0.38 -5.23
C VAL A 59 1.70 0.91 -5.05
N GLN A 60 1.30 1.18 -3.81
CA GLN A 60 -0.02 1.74 -3.50
C GLN A 60 -0.20 3.13 -4.13
N ALA A 61 0.79 4.02 -4.01
CA ALA A 61 0.74 5.34 -4.62
C ALA A 61 0.55 5.26 -6.15
N LYS A 62 1.25 4.33 -6.83
CA LYS A 62 1.08 4.11 -8.27
C LYS A 62 -0.32 3.57 -8.60
N ALA A 63 -0.85 2.65 -7.79
CA ALA A 63 -2.21 2.14 -7.95
C ALA A 63 -3.25 3.27 -7.83
N TYR A 64 -3.15 4.11 -6.80
CA TYR A 64 -4.02 5.27 -6.62
C TYR A 64 -3.92 6.27 -7.77
N GLN A 65 -2.72 6.52 -8.29
CA GLN A 65 -2.54 7.43 -9.42
C GLN A 65 -3.23 6.89 -10.69
N THR A 66 -3.16 5.59 -10.95
CA THR A 66 -3.85 4.94 -12.07
C THR A 66 -5.37 5.01 -11.90
N GLN A 67 -5.89 4.68 -10.71
CA GLN A 67 -7.32 4.80 -10.41
C GLN A 67 -7.83 6.23 -10.59
N LYS A 68 -7.07 7.23 -10.13
CA LYS A 68 -7.42 8.65 -10.30
C LYS A 68 -7.51 9.05 -11.77
N LYS A 69 -6.62 8.54 -12.63
CA LYS A 69 -6.66 8.81 -14.07
C LYS A 69 -7.91 8.20 -14.72
N HIS A 70 -8.22 6.95 -14.41
CA HIS A 70 -9.44 6.30 -14.92
C HIS A 70 -10.71 7.03 -14.48
N LEU A 71 -10.80 7.42 -13.20
CA LEU A 71 -11.93 8.18 -12.68
C LEU A 71 -12.10 9.53 -13.42
N ALA A 72 -10.99 10.21 -13.74
CA ALA A 72 -11.04 11.46 -14.50
C ALA A 72 -11.55 11.26 -15.94
N GLU A 73 -11.20 10.15 -16.59
CA GLU A 73 -11.70 9.78 -17.92
C GLU A 73 -13.20 9.46 -17.88
N GLU A 74 -13.65 8.70 -16.88
CA GLU A 74 -15.07 8.39 -16.67
C GLU A 74 -15.90 9.65 -16.44
N LEU A 75 -15.43 10.57 -15.60
CA LEU A 75 -16.09 11.86 -15.36
C LEU A 75 -16.20 12.70 -16.64
N LYS A 76 -15.18 12.67 -17.49
CA LYS A 76 -15.20 13.37 -18.78
C LYS A 76 -16.23 12.77 -19.73
N LEU A 77 -16.37 11.44 -19.76
CA LEU A 77 -17.39 10.76 -20.55
C LEU A 77 -18.81 11.05 -20.04
N LEU A 78 -19.01 11.03 -18.72
CA LEU A 78 -20.27 11.43 -18.08
C LEU A 78 -20.64 12.88 -18.42
N GLY A 79 -19.69 13.81 -18.36
CA GLY A 79 -19.90 15.20 -18.77
C GLY A 79 -20.35 15.33 -20.22
N LYS A 80 -19.71 14.60 -21.14
CA LYS A 80 -20.13 14.56 -22.56
C LYS A 80 -21.53 13.98 -22.73
N ALA A 81 -21.83 12.86 -22.06
CA ALA A 81 -23.14 12.23 -22.12
C ALA A 81 -24.24 13.17 -21.61
N SER A 82 -24.03 13.84 -20.48
CA SER A 82 -24.96 14.83 -19.93
C SER A 82 -25.25 15.96 -20.92
N MET A 83 -24.21 16.50 -21.57
CA MET A 83 -24.37 17.53 -22.60
C MET A 83 -25.15 17.03 -23.82
N MET A 84 -24.90 15.79 -24.27
CA MET A 84 -25.65 15.21 -25.39
C MET A 84 -27.13 15.01 -25.05
N VAL A 85 -27.45 14.55 -23.85
CA VAL A 85 -28.83 14.39 -23.39
C VAL A 85 -29.54 15.74 -23.38
N ARG A 86 -28.91 16.80 -22.83
CA ARG A 86 -29.47 18.15 -22.84
C ARG A 86 -29.68 18.67 -24.25
N LYS A 87 -28.69 18.49 -25.13
CA LYS A 87 -28.80 18.89 -26.54
C LYS A 87 -29.98 18.18 -27.22
N LYS A 88 -30.15 16.87 -26.99
CA LYS A 88 -31.26 16.12 -27.57
C LYS A 88 -32.61 16.59 -27.03
N ALA A 89 -32.72 16.84 -25.73
CA ALA A 89 -33.93 17.39 -25.13
C ALA A 89 -34.30 18.75 -25.74
N LEU A 90 -33.32 19.65 -25.88
CA LEU A 90 -33.52 20.96 -26.51
C LEU A 90 -33.96 20.83 -27.97
N THR A 91 -33.34 19.94 -28.76
CA THR A 91 -33.78 19.74 -30.15
C THR A 91 -35.22 19.23 -30.23
N LEU A 92 -35.65 18.35 -29.33
CA LEU A 92 -37.03 17.86 -29.31
C LEU A 92 -38.02 18.97 -28.94
N MET A 93 -37.65 19.86 -28.01
CA MET A 93 -38.47 21.03 -27.67
C MET A 93 -38.59 21.98 -28.85
N ILE A 94 -37.48 22.34 -29.50
CA ILE A 94 -37.48 23.23 -30.67
C ILE A 94 -38.30 22.61 -31.81
N GLU A 95 -38.15 21.30 -32.07
CA GLU A 95 -38.94 20.60 -33.09
C GLU A 95 -40.44 20.62 -32.77
N ALA A 96 -40.83 20.54 -31.49
CA ALA A 96 -42.22 20.62 -31.08
C ALA A 96 -42.78 22.04 -31.25
N GLU A 97 -42.06 23.06 -30.80
CA GLU A 97 -42.43 24.47 -30.98
C GLU A 97 -42.53 24.84 -32.46
N GLN A 98 -41.57 24.40 -33.28
CA GLN A 98 -41.57 24.69 -34.71
C GLN A 98 -42.78 24.08 -35.42
N LYS A 99 -43.20 22.86 -35.03
CA LYS A 99 -44.44 22.25 -35.54
C LYS A 99 -45.67 23.04 -35.14
N MET A 100 -45.76 23.44 -33.88
CA MET A 100 -46.87 24.26 -33.37
C MET A 100 -46.97 25.58 -34.14
N TYR A 101 -45.86 26.30 -34.31
CA TYR A 101 -45.84 27.55 -35.07
C TYR A 101 -46.11 27.36 -36.57
N ASP A 102 -45.65 26.25 -37.18
CA ASP A 102 -45.98 25.90 -38.56
C ASP A 102 -47.49 25.69 -38.75
N GLU A 103 -48.17 25.10 -37.76
CA GLU A 103 -49.63 24.92 -37.75
C GLU A 103 -50.36 26.27 -37.62
N GLU A 104 -49.97 27.11 -36.65
CA GLU A 104 -50.54 28.46 -36.46
C GLU A 104 -50.36 29.36 -37.70
N LEU A 105 -49.19 29.31 -38.34
CA LEU A 105 -48.95 30.09 -39.56
C LEU A 105 -49.79 29.57 -40.73
N ARG A 106 -49.98 28.25 -40.83
CA ARG A 106 -50.80 27.65 -41.88
C ARG A 106 -52.26 28.09 -41.76
N GLU A 107 -52.80 28.20 -40.55
CA GLU A 107 -54.14 28.76 -40.32
C GLU A 107 -54.25 30.21 -40.82
N MET A 108 -53.18 30.99 -40.70
CA MET A 108 -53.08 32.35 -41.23
C MET A 108 -52.74 32.41 -42.73
N GLY A 109 -52.59 31.28 -43.42
CA GLY A 109 -52.19 31.20 -44.83
C GLY A 109 -50.73 31.61 -45.09
N LYS A 110 -49.89 31.64 -44.06
CA LYS A 110 -48.46 32.00 -44.11
C LYS A 110 -47.59 30.76 -43.89
N THR A 111 -46.31 30.85 -44.22
CA THR A 111 -45.33 29.78 -43.98
C THR A 111 -43.98 30.35 -43.56
N PHE A 112 -43.21 29.58 -42.78
CA PHE A 112 -41.82 29.94 -42.51
C PHE A 112 -40.96 29.85 -43.78
N HIS A 113 -39.97 30.73 -43.86
CA HIS A 113 -38.92 30.63 -44.86
C HIS A 113 -38.09 29.36 -44.63
N LYS A 114 -38.03 28.47 -45.63
CA LYS A 114 -37.18 27.29 -45.62
C LYS A 114 -35.95 27.56 -46.47
N GLN A 115 -34.77 27.50 -45.85
CA GLN A 115 -33.51 27.51 -46.59
C GLN A 115 -33.47 26.26 -47.47
N ARG A 116 -33.35 26.42 -48.78
CA ARG A 116 -33.10 25.28 -49.69
C ARG A 116 -31.66 24.83 -49.49
N VAL A 117 -31.49 23.55 -49.19
CA VAL A 117 -30.19 22.87 -49.15
C VAL A 117 -29.70 22.65 -50.57
#